data_AF-A4RUW2-F1
#
_entry.id   AF-A4RUW2-F1
#
_cell.length_a   1.000
_cell.length_b   1.000
_cell.length_c   1.000
_cell.angle_alpha   90.00
_cell.angle_beta   90.00
_cell.angle_gamma   90.00
#
_symmetry.space_group_name_H-M   'P 1'
#
loop_
_entity.id
_entity.type
_entity.pdbx_description
1 polymer ?
#
loop_
_entity_poly.entity_id
_entity_poly.type
_entity_poly.pdbx_seq_one_letter_code
_entity_poly.pdbx_strand_id
1 'polypeptide(L)'
;MAVIDFARSGKGWHLVRDVTARDVAETALARGFVRPGIDDAKPLTRRADMDGFFRMFSVNSLSNFKRVFAFNELKAPSVGGEVFVEERRRETEEEVTWECPAVEEYETLAKNWDKEHVHKWRMLPKPGGAVCRPDDWYALYAAKQQAEKGDCVGEKPMWASHGGIAYDDRERWDFWNKLKGLSREDAKKKFCEAYGRAMLAERESLNFRKY
;
A
#
# COMPACT_ATOMS: atom_id res chain seq x y z
N MET A 1 5.12 29.74 -18.12
CA MET A 1 4.24 28.54 -18.14
C MET A 1 4.45 27.83 -16.81
N ALA A 2 3.39 27.45 -16.09
CA ALA A 2 3.55 26.67 -14.86
C ALA A 2 4.03 25.26 -15.22
N VAL A 3 5.11 24.78 -14.60
CA VAL A 3 5.72 23.49 -14.93
C VAL A 3 4.85 22.32 -14.47
N ILE A 4 4.03 22.53 -13.44
CA ILE A 4 3.15 21.51 -12.87
C ILE A 4 1.71 21.73 -13.36
N ASP A 5 1.22 20.75 -14.11
CA ASP A 5 -0.16 20.73 -14.62
C ASP A 5 -1.09 19.97 -13.66
N PHE A 6 -1.84 20.71 -12.85
CA PHE A 6 -2.80 20.18 -11.89
C PHE A 6 -3.94 19.37 -12.54
N ALA A 7 -4.23 19.54 -13.84
CA ALA A 7 -5.20 18.70 -14.56
C ALA A 7 -4.72 17.25 -14.74
N ARG A 8 -3.44 16.98 -14.48
CA ARG A 8 -2.83 15.64 -14.51
C ARG A 8 -2.58 15.07 -13.11
N SER A 9 -3.00 15.76 -12.05
CA SER A 9 -2.98 15.20 -10.70
C SER A 9 -3.83 13.91 -10.63
N GLY A 10 -3.46 12.99 -9.74
CA GLY A 10 -4.14 11.70 -9.57
C GLY A 10 -3.85 10.64 -10.64
N LYS A 11 -3.07 10.95 -11.69
CA LYS A 11 -2.77 10.03 -12.80
C LYS A 11 -1.54 9.13 -12.56
N GLY A 12 -0.97 9.13 -11.36
CA GLY A 12 0.07 8.19 -10.93
C GLY A 12 1.48 8.75 -10.83
N TRP A 13 2.38 7.95 -10.24
CA TRP A 13 3.73 8.36 -9.81
C TRP A 13 4.67 8.77 -10.95
N HIS A 14 4.44 8.25 -12.16
CA HIS A 14 5.28 8.54 -13.34
C HIS A 14 5.31 10.03 -13.71
N LEU A 15 4.28 10.80 -13.33
CA LEU A 15 4.19 12.23 -13.61
C LEU A 15 4.97 13.11 -12.64
N VAL A 16 5.23 12.61 -11.44
CA VAL A 16 5.88 13.38 -10.36
C VAL A 16 7.32 12.94 -10.09
N ARG A 17 7.75 11.83 -10.71
CA ARG A 17 9.08 11.26 -10.50
C ARG A 17 10.17 12.30 -10.70
N ASP A 18 10.09 13.00 -11.82
CA ASP A 18 11.14 13.91 -12.29
C ASP A 18 10.89 15.38 -11.88
N VAL A 19 9.78 15.67 -11.16
CA VAL A 19 9.47 17.01 -10.65
C VAL A 19 10.50 17.45 -9.61
N THR A 20 11.07 18.64 -9.76
CA THR A 20 12.09 19.18 -8.86
C THR A 20 11.52 20.27 -7.94
N ALA A 21 12.28 20.63 -6.91
CA ALA A 21 11.92 21.76 -6.03
C ALA A 21 11.84 23.09 -6.80
N ARG A 22 12.60 23.22 -7.89
CA ARG A 22 12.59 24.39 -8.77
C ARG A 22 11.25 24.51 -9.50
N ASP A 23 10.74 23.40 -10.05
CA ASP A 23 9.47 23.38 -10.79
C ASP A 23 8.28 23.76 -9.90
N VAL A 24 8.32 23.32 -8.64
CA VAL A 24 7.33 23.73 -7.63
C VAL A 24 7.46 25.22 -7.30
N ALA A 25 8.67 25.75 -7.15
CA ALA A 25 8.89 27.17 -6.88
C ALA A 25 8.44 28.07 -8.06
N GLU A 26 8.67 27.64 -9.30
CA GLU A 26 8.18 28.34 -10.50
C GLU A 26 6.66 28.33 -10.56
N THR A 27 6.04 27.20 -10.22
CA THR A 27 4.58 27.06 -10.14
C THR A 27 4.00 27.90 -9.01
N ALA A 28 4.62 27.91 -7.83
CA ALA A 28 4.19 28.70 -6.69
C ALA A 28 4.20 30.20 -7.02
N LEU A 29 5.26 30.70 -7.64
CA LEU A 29 5.35 32.10 -8.11
C LEU A 29 4.28 32.42 -9.16
N ALA A 30 4.09 31.53 -10.15
CA ALA A 30 3.06 31.71 -11.17
C ALA A 30 1.64 31.75 -10.60
N ARG A 31 1.43 31.20 -9.39
CA ARG A 31 0.15 31.19 -8.68
C ARG A 31 0.04 32.22 -7.55
N GLY A 32 1.02 33.13 -7.45
CA GLY A 32 0.98 34.25 -6.51
C GLY A 32 1.52 33.95 -5.11
N PHE A 33 2.13 32.79 -4.88
CA PHE A 33 2.80 32.47 -3.62
C PHE A 33 4.19 33.13 -3.60
N VAL A 34 4.22 34.42 -3.26
CA VAL A 34 5.42 35.24 -3.18
C VAL A 34 5.72 35.59 -1.73
N ARG A 35 6.97 35.44 -1.31
CA ARG A 35 7.40 35.85 0.03
C ARG A 35 7.40 37.38 0.16
N PRO A 36 6.82 37.95 1.23
CA PRO A 36 6.77 39.40 1.41
C PRO A 36 8.16 39.99 1.67
N GLY A 37 8.46 41.14 1.07
CA GLY A 37 9.68 41.92 1.33
C GLY A 37 10.96 41.40 0.67
N ILE A 38 10.85 40.59 -0.39
CA ILE A 38 12.01 40.02 -1.10
C ILE A 38 12.11 40.63 -2.49
N ASP A 39 13.28 41.19 -2.78
CA ASP A 39 13.63 41.78 -4.08
C ASP A 39 13.58 40.75 -5.22
N ASP A 40 13.07 41.17 -6.38
CA ASP A 40 12.86 40.34 -7.56
C ASP A 40 14.16 39.86 -8.21
N ALA A 41 15.27 40.51 -7.91
CA ALA A 41 16.61 40.12 -8.35
C ALA A 41 17.15 38.85 -7.63
N LYS A 42 16.51 38.40 -6.55
CA LYS A 42 16.99 37.24 -5.78
C LYS A 42 16.60 35.91 -6.45
N PRO A 43 17.33 34.81 -6.15
CA PRO A 43 17.03 33.50 -6.72
C PRO A 43 15.58 33.06 -6.47
N LEU A 44 15.03 32.33 -7.43
CA LEU A 44 13.65 31.84 -7.43
C LEU A 44 13.24 31.15 -6.12
N THR A 45 14.13 30.33 -5.55
CA THR A 45 13.92 29.62 -4.28
C THR A 45 13.76 30.54 -3.08
N ARG A 46 14.30 31.77 -3.14
CA ARG A 46 14.13 32.79 -2.10
C ARG A 46 12.91 33.67 -2.33
N ARG A 47 12.37 33.74 -3.55
CA ARG A 47 11.19 34.54 -3.89
C ARG A 47 9.89 33.77 -3.68
N ALA A 48 9.89 32.48 -4.02
CA ALA A 48 8.71 31.62 -3.90
C ALA A 48 8.39 31.31 -2.43
N ASP A 49 7.12 31.47 -2.04
CA ASP A 49 6.62 30.95 -0.77
C ASP A 49 6.22 29.47 -0.91
N MET A 50 7.25 28.62 -0.92
CA MET A 50 7.11 27.17 -0.94
C MET A 50 6.36 26.62 0.27
N ASP A 51 6.51 27.27 1.43
CA ASP A 51 5.90 26.82 2.68
C ASP A 51 4.41 27.12 2.67
N GLY A 52 4.01 28.32 2.23
CA GLY A 52 2.62 28.67 1.96
C GLY A 52 1.98 27.75 0.92
N PHE A 53 2.70 27.47 -0.17
CA PHE A 53 2.23 26.55 -1.22
C PHE A 53 1.99 25.13 -0.70
N PHE A 54 2.91 24.57 0.10
CA PHE A 54 2.74 23.23 0.67
C PHE A 54 1.64 23.15 1.73
N ARG A 55 1.46 24.21 2.54
CA ARG A 55 0.36 24.28 3.52
C ARG A 55 -1.02 24.16 2.87
N MET A 56 -1.18 24.66 1.65
CA MET A 56 -2.43 24.52 0.90
C MET A 56 -2.83 23.05 0.65
N PHE A 57 -1.85 22.15 0.58
CA PHE A 57 -2.06 20.71 0.40
C PHE A 57 -1.88 19.91 1.69
N SER A 58 -1.81 20.58 2.85
CA SER A 58 -1.51 19.95 4.15
C SER A 58 -0.22 19.12 4.16
N VAL A 59 0.77 19.50 3.34
CA VAL A 59 2.09 18.84 3.26
C VAL A 59 3.18 19.78 3.75
N ASN A 60 4.34 19.19 4.08
CA ASN A 60 5.50 19.90 4.63
C ASN A 60 6.78 19.70 3.81
N SER A 61 6.71 18.94 2.71
CA SER A 61 7.88 18.60 1.90
C SER A 61 7.51 18.26 0.47
N LEU A 62 8.48 18.40 -0.44
CA LEU A 62 8.35 18.01 -1.84
C LEU A 62 7.96 16.53 -1.99
N SER A 63 8.56 15.63 -1.21
CA SER A 63 8.28 14.19 -1.28
C SER A 63 6.82 13.87 -0.92
N ASN A 64 6.28 14.55 0.10
CA ASN A 64 4.87 14.39 0.47
C ASN A 64 3.95 15.04 -0.57
N PHE A 65 4.31 16.21 -1.09
CA PHE A 65 3.59 16.84 -2.20
C PHE A 65 3.52 15.92 -3.43
N LYS A 66 4.63 15.30 -3.85
CA LYS A 66 4.65 14.35 -4.97
C LYS A 66 3.69 13.18 -4.75
N ARG A 67 3.63 12.64 -3.53
CA ARG A 67 2.68 11.57 -3.19
C ARG A 67 1.25 12.07 -3.32
N VAL A 68 0.91 13.19 -2.69
CA VAL A 68 -0.44 13.76 -2.73
C VAL A 68 -0.85 14.08 -4.18
N PHE A 69 0.04 14.65 -4.98
CA PHE A 69 -0.22 14.97 -6.38
C PHE A 69 -0.36 13.73 -7.28
N ALA A 70 0.42 12.68 -7.03
CA ALA A 70 0.36 11.45 -7.82
C ALA A 70 -0.95 10.68 -7.62
N PHE A 71 -1.50 10.72 -6.41
CA PHE A 71 -2.60 9.85 -6.00
C PHE A 71 -3.94 10.57 -5.84
N ASN A 72 -3.95 11.89 -5.62
CA ASN A 72 -5.18 12.65 -5.46
C ASN A 72 -5.40 13.61 -6.62
N GLU A 73 -6.67 13.85 -6.96
CA GLU A 73 -7.05 14.90 -7.89
C GLU A 73 -7.09 16.22 -7.13
N LEU A 74 -6.18 17.11 -7.51
CA LEU A 74 -5.93 18.39 -6.86
C LEU A 74 -6.42 19.52 -7.74
N LYS A 75 -7.21 20.42 -7.15
CA LYS A 75 -7.47 21.70 -7.79
C LYS A 75 -6.22 22.57 -7.80
N ALA A 76 -6.12 23.37 -8.85
CA ALA A 76 -5.12 24.40 -9.01
C ALA A 76 -5.12 25.35 -7.77
N PRO A 77 -3.99 25.52 -7.07
CA PRO A 77 -3.94 26.37 -5.88
C PRO A 77 -4.03 27.84 -6.28
N SER A 78 -4.77 28.60 -5.47
CA SER A 78 -4.88 30.06 -5.51
C SER A 78 -4.63 30.64 -4.11
N VAL A 79 -4.02 31.81 -4.03
CA VAL A 79 -3.78 32.51 -2.76
C VAL A 79 -5.12 32.74 -2.04
N GLY A 80 -5.29 32.17 -0.84
CA GLY A 80 -6.50 32.31 -0.03
C GLY A 80 -7.71 31.45 -0.44
N GLY A 81 -7.57 30.55 -1.41
CA GLY A 81 -8.63 29.60 -1.79
C GLY A 81 -8.58 28.29 -1.00
N GLU A 82 -9.67 27.53 -0.99
CA GLU A 82 -9.66 26.16 -0.47
C GLU A 82 -9.13 25.20 -1.55
N VAL A 83 -8.17 24.32 -1.20
CA VAL A 83 -7.79 23.22 -2.07
C VAL A 83 -8.76 22.08 -1.87
N PHE A 84 -9.45 21.71 -2.95
CA PHE A 84 -10.20 20.45 -2.98
C PHE A 84 -9.24 19.31 -3.30
N VAL A 85 -9.16 18.35 -2.38
CA VAL A 85 -8.43 17.09 -2.55
C VAL A 85 -9.49 15.99 -2.62
N GLU A 86 -9.74 15.46 -3.82
CA GLU A 86 -10.55 14.25 -3.93
C GLU A 86 -9.63 13.06 -3.64
N GLU A 87 -9.81 12.44 -2.47
CA GLU A 87 -9.07 11.25 -2.08
C GLU A 87 -9.47 10.09 -2.98
N ARG A 88 -8.65 9.81 -4.00
CA ARG A 88 -8.81 8.58 -4.76
C ARG A 88 -8.42 7.43 -3.85
N ARG A 89 -9.38 6.54 -3.55
CA ARG A 89 -9.10 5.32 -2.79
C ARG A 89 -7.93 4.59 -3.46
N ARG A 90 -6.96 4.24 -2.64
CA ARG A 90 -5.73 3.58 -3.06
C ARG A 90 -6.05 2.15 -3.46
N GLU A 91 -6.51 1.95 -4.69
CA GLU A 91 -6.56 0.64 -5.32
C GLU A 91 -5.11 0.24 -5.63
N THR A 92 -4.43 -0.29 -4.62
CA THR A 92 -3.19 -1.04 -4.83
C THR A 92 -3.61 -2.43 -5.25
N GLU A 93 -4.27 -2.55 -6.39
CA GLU A 93 -4.46 -3.86 -7.01
C GLU A 93 -3.09 -4.23 -7.58
N GLU A 94 -2.35 -5.08 -6.85
CA GLU A 94 -1.18 -5.75 -7.43
C GLU A 94 -1.68 -6.46 -8.69
N GLU A 95 -1.24 -6.02 -9.87
CA GLU A 95 -1.60 -6.67 -11.12
C GLU A 95 -1.13 -8.13 -11.04
N VAL A 96 -2.09 -9.06 -11.02
CA VAL A 96 -1.82 -10.49 -10.87
C VAL A 96 -1.20 -10.98 -12.18
N THR A 97 0.12 -11.04 -12.23
CA THR A 97 0.89 -11.46 -13.42
C THR A 97 1.15 -12.96 -13.49
N TRP A 98 0.73 -13.72 -12.48
CA TRP A 98 0.99 -15.15 -12.36
C TRP A 98 -0.26 -15.98 -12.68
N GLU A 99 -0.04 -17.23 -13.10
CA GLU A 99 -1.12 -18.18 -13.33
C GLU A 99 -1.89 -18.44 -12.03
N CYS A 100 -3.19 -18.16 -12.08
CA CYS A 100 -4.11 -18.33 -10.97
C CYS A 100 -5.02 -19.54 -11.24
N PRO A 101 -5.13 -20.50 -10.31
CA PRO A 101 -6.15 -21.55 -10.39
C PRO A 101 -7.55 -20.95 -10.52
N ALA A 102 -8.47 -21.68 -11.16
CA ALA A 102 -9.86 -21.26 -11.25
C ALA A 102 -10.51 -21.18 -9.86
N VAL A 103 -11.48 -20.28 -9.69
CA VAL A 103 -12.22 -20.13 -8.42
C VAL A 103 -12.98 -21.40 -8.05
N GLU A 104 -13.32 -22.23 -9.03
CA GLU A 104 -13.98 -23.54 -8.83
C GLU A 104 -13.10 -24.53 -8.05
N GLU A 105 -11.78 -24.42 -8.19
CA GLU A 105 -10.82 -25.26 -7.44
C GLU A 105 -10.64 -24.79 -6.00
N TYR A 106 -11.23 -23.65 -5.60
CA TYR A 106 -11.11 -23.12 -4.25
C TYR A 106 -11.46 -24.16 -3.19
N GLU A 107 -12.56 -24.91 -3.34
CA GLU A 107 -13.04 -25.84 -2.31
C GLU A 107 -12.09 -27.03 -2.08
N THR A 108 -11.41 -27.49 -3.13
CA THR A 108 -10.42 -28.57 -3.03
C THR A 108 -9.09 -28.03 -2.51
N LEU A 109 -8.65 -26.86 -3.00
CA LEU A 109 -7.42 -26.20 -2.55
C LEU A 109 -7.51 -25.75 -1.09
N ALA A 110 -8.62 -25.15 -0.66
CA ALA A 110 -8.86 -24.69 0.71
C ALA A 110 -8.84 -25.83 1.76
N LYS A 111 -9.08 -27.08 1.32
CA LYS A 111 -8.95 -28.29 2.16
C LYS A 111 -7.52 -28.84 2.20
N ASN A 112 -6.70 -28.58 1.19
CA ASN A 112 -5.40 -29.24 1.01
C ASN A 112 -4.18 -28.33 1.21
N TRP A 113 -4.32 -27.01 1.13
CA TRP A 113 -3.20 -26.06 1.12
C TRP A 113 -2.29 -26.08 2.37
N ASP A 114 -2.82 -26.42 3.56
CA ASP A 114 -2.06 -26.47 4.83
C ASP A 114 -1.68 -27.91 5.25
N LYS A 115 -1.98 -28.91 4.43
CA LYS A 115 -1.65 -30.30 4.74
C LYS A 115 -0.17 -30.56 4.49
N GLU A 116 0.56 -31.03 5.50
CA GLU A 116 2.01 -31.27 5.46
C GLU A 116 2.44 -32.24 4.35
N HIS A 117 1.58 -33.20 3.99
CA HIS A 117 1.84 -34.16 2.90
C HIS A 117 1.60 -33.57 1.51
N VAL A 118 0.93 -32.41 1.41
CA VAL A 118 0.71 -31.69 0.15
C VAL A 118 1.75 -30.59 0.02
N HIS A 119 1.91 -29.76 1.06
CA HIS A 119 2.81 -28.61 1.08
C HIS A 119 3.61 -28.56 2.38
N LYS A 120 4.92 -28.79 2.28
CA LYS A 120 5.84 -28.68 3.42
C LYS A 120 6.27 -27.24 3.64
N TRP A 121 5.36 -26.43 4.19
CA TRP A 121 5.63 -25.04 4.49
C TRP A 121 6.86 -24.87 5.41
N ARG A 122 7.66 -23.86 5.11
CA ARG A 122 8.84 -23.52 5.91
C ARG A 122 8.41 -22.92 7.25
N MET A 123 9.14 -23.26 8.30
CA MET A 123 9.02 -22.58 9.59
C MET A 123 10.20 -21.64 9.72
N LEU A 124 9.93 -20.34 9.79
CA LEU A 124 10.93 -19.30 9.92
C LEU A 124 11.13 -18.98 11.41
N PRO A 125 12.34 -19.12 11.95
CA PRO A 125 12.59 -18.83 13.36
C PRO A 125 12.48 -17.32 13.62
N LYS A 126 11.87 -16.96 14.75
CA LYS A 126 11.78 -15.60 15.27
C LYS A 126 12.48 -15.52 16.64
N PRO A 127 12.87 -14.31 17.10
CA PRO A 127 13.42 -14.13 18.43
C PRO A 127 12.52 -14.71 19.53
N GLY A 128 13.13 -15.27 20.58
CA GLY A 128 12.39 -15.89 21.68
C GLY A 128 11.93 -17.33 21.42
N GLY A 129 12.51 -18.03 20.44
CA GLY A 129 12.20 -19.43 20.14
C GLY A 129 10.85 -19.63 19.45
N ALA A 130 10.16 -18.53 19.10
CA ALA A 130 8.94 -18.58 18.30
C ALA A 130 9.26 -18.94 16.85
N VAL A 131 8.28 -19.52 16.17
CA VAL A 131 8.34 -19.81 14.73
C VAL A 131 7.15 -19.16 14.05
N CYS A 132 7.38 -18.62 12.85
CA CYS A 132 6.33 -18.09 12.00
C CYS A 132 6.32 -18.84 10.66
N ARG A 133 5.21 -18.73 9.93
CA ARG A 133 5.11 -19.24 8.57
C ARG A 133 5.52 -18.15 7.56
N PRO A 134 5.68 -18.47 6.28
CA PRO A 134 5.95 -17.48 5.24
C PRO A 134 4.72 -16.58 5.01
N ASP A 135 4.95 -15.36 4.53
CA ASP A 135 3.90 -14.37 4.25
C ASP A 135 2.77 -14.93 3.37
N ASP A 136 3.12 -15.74 2.37
CA ASP A 136 2.14 -16.36 1.45
C ASP A 136 1.21 -17.36 2.14
N TRP A 137 1.70 -18.02 3.20
CA TRP A 137 0.84 -18.87 4.03
C TRP A 137 -0.23 -18.05 4.74
N TYR A 138 0.14 -16.88 5.28
CA TYR A 138 -0.82 -16.00 5.95
C TYR A 138 -1.79 -15.34 4.98
N ALA A 139 -1.36 -15.04 3.75
CA ALA A 139 -2.24 -14.56 2.70
C ALA A 139 -3.35 -15.59 2.37
N LEU A 140 -2.98 -16.86 2.21
CA LEU A 140 -3.92 -17.97 2.02
C LEU A 140 -4.84 -18.16 3.22
N TYR A 141 -4.28 -18.14 4.44
CA TYR A 141 -5.05 -18.23 5.68
C TYR A 141 -6.10 -17.13 5.76
N ALA A 142 -5.70 -15.88 5.56
CA ALA A 142 -6.55 -14.71 5.64
C ALA A 142 -7.68 -14.76 4.62
N ALA A 143 -7.38 -15.10 3.36
CA ALA A 143 -8.39 -15.20 2.30
C ALA A 143 -9.41 -16.31 2.60
N LYS A 144 -8.96 -17.46 3.11
CA LYS A 144 -9.85 -18.54 3.58
C LYS A 144 -10.75 -18.08 4.73
N GLN A 145 -10.18 -17.44 5.74
CA GLN A 145 -10.93 -16.97 6.92
C GLN A 145 -11.95 -15.89 6.52
N GLN A 146 -11.61 -14.98 5.60
CA GLN A 146 -12.54 -14.00 5.07
C GLN A 146 -13.69 -14.65 4.29
N ALA A 147 -13.41 -15.69 3.51
CA ALA A 147 -14.44 -16.41 2.75
C ALA A 147 -15.40 -17.21 3.68
N GLU A 148 -14.88 -17.84 4.74
CA GLU A 148 -15.67 -18.67 5.67
C GLU A 148 -16.39 -17.85 6.75
N LYS A 149 -15.65 -16.97 7.43
CA LYS A 149 -16.12 -16.24 8.63
C LYS A 149 -16.49 -14.78 8.34
N GLY A 150 -16.07 -14.22 7.21
CA GLY A 150 -16.22 -12.80 6.90
C GLY A 150 -15.15 -11.95 7.59
N ASP A 151 -15.50 -10.71 7.90
CA ASP A 151 -14.56 -9.72 8.42
C ASP A 151 -13.90 -10.14 9.75
N CYS A 152 -12.64 -9.77 9.90
CA CYS A 152 -11.92 -9.94 11.16
C CYS A 152 -12.56 -9.07 12.26
N VAL A 153 -13.07 -9.71 13.30
CA VAL A 153 -13.62 -9.07 14.50
C VAL A 153 -12.72 -9.40 15.67
N GLY A 154 -12.25 -8.38 16.39
CA GLY A 154 -11.45 -8.53 17.61
C GLY A 154 -10.17 -7.70 17.58
N GLU A 155 -9.57 -7.54 18.75
CA GLU A 155 -8.30 -6.84 18.91
C GLU A 155 -7.12 -7.71 18.43
N LYS A 156 -6.06 -7.04 18.00
CA LYS A 156 -4.83 -7.71 17.58
C LYS A 156 -4.18 -8.42 18.78
N PRO A 157 -4.04 -9.75 18.75
CA PRO A 157 -3.41 -10.49 19.86
C PRO A 157 -1.95 -10.06 20.00
N MET A 158 -1.51 -9.66 21.19
CA MET A 158 -0.12 -9.20 21.41
C MET A 158 0.76 -10.24 22.10
N TRP A 159 0.15 -11.03 22.98
CA TRP A 159 0.82 -12.01 23.82
C TRP A 159 0.24 -13.40 23.57
N ALA A 160 1.12 -14.40 23.51
CA ALA A 160 0.72 -15.78 23.38
C ALA A 160 0.32 -16.32 24.75
N SER A 161 -0.44 -17.41 24.80
CA SER A 161 -0.94 -18.01 26.05
C SER A 161 0.16 -18.39 27.05
N HIS A 162 1.40 -18.56 26.58
CA HIS A 162 2.58 -18.88 27.40
C HIS A 162 3.37 -17.62 27.84
N GLY A 163 2.82 -16.41 27.64
CA GLY A 163 3.45 -15.14 28.04
C GLY A 163 4.53 -14.62 27.08
N GLY A 164 4.84 -15.35 26.00
CA GLY A 164 5.71 -14.90 24.92
C GLY A 164 5.01 -13.97 23.93
N ILE A 165 5.76 -13.38 23.00
CA ILE A 165 5.18 -12.57 21.91
C ILE A 165 4.49 -13.49 20.90
N ALA A 166 3.21 -13.23 20.60
CA ALA A 166 2.42 -14.03 19.65
C ALA A 166 2.69 -13.66 18.19
N TYR A 167 3.88 -13.95 17.66
CA TYR A 167 4.23 -13.59 16.27
C TYR A 167 3.26 -14.19 15.23
N ASP A 168 2.95 -15.49 15.34
CA ASP A 168 2.06 -16.20 14.41
C ASP A 168 0.62 -15.63 14.44
N ASP A 169 0.03 -15.49 15.65
CA ASP A 169 -1.33 -14.95 15.78
C ASP A 169 -1.44 -13.48 15.36
N ARG A 170 -0.38 -12.69 15.56
CA ARG A 170 -0.31 -11.30 15.09
C ARG A 170 -0.33 -11.24 13.57
N GLU A 171 0.48 -12.06 12.91
CA GLU A 171 0.56 -12.10 11.46
C GLU A 171 -0.77 -12.60 10.86
N ARG A 172 -1.40 -13.62 11.45
CA ARG A 172 -2.75 -14.07 11.07
C ARG A 172 -3.78 -12.94 11.14
N TRP A 173 -3.80 -12.21 12.26
CA TRP A 173 -4.72 -11.09 12.44
C TRP A 173 -4.44 -9.96 11.45
N ASP A 174 -3.17 -9.59 11.25
CA ASP A 174 -2.79 -8.51 10.34
C ASP A 174 -3.20 -8.81 8.89
N PHE A 175 -2.95 -10.03 8.40
CA PHE A 175 -3.33 -10.42 7.05
C PHE A 175 -4.84 -10.52 6.89
N TRP A 176 -5.57 -11.03 7.89
CA TRP A 176 -7.03 -11.10 7.83
C TRP A 176 -7.66 -9.70 7.89
N ASN A 177 -7.17 -8.82 8.76
CA ASN A 177 -7.68 -7.45 8.88
C ASN A 177 -7.42 -6.61 7.61
N LYS A 178 -6.36 -6.90 6.82
CA LYS A 178 -6.15 -6.28 5.51
C LYS A 178 -7.23 -6.61 4.49
N LEU A 179 -7.93 -7.74 4.64
CA LEU A 179 -9.01 -8.17 3.75
C LEU A 179 -10.40 -7.74 4.25
N LYS A 180 -10.47 -6.92 5.29
CA LYS A 180 -11.74 -6.41 5.82
C LYS A 180 -12.52 -5.65 4.75
N GLY A 181 -13.81 -5.98 4.63
CA GLY A 181 -14.71 -5.41 3.64
C GLY A 181 -14.72 -6.13 2.28
N LEU A 182 -13.95 -7.21 2.11
CA LEU A 182 -14.08 -8.06 0.92
C LEU A 182 -15.32 -8.95 1.00
N SER A 183 -15.99 -9.12 -0.15
CA SER A 183 -17.05 -10.11 -0.31
C SER A 183 -16.49 -11.53 -0.23
N ARG A 184 -17.36 -12.52 0.03
CA ARG A 184 -16.96 -13.93 0.09
C ARG A 184 -16.42 -14.43 -1.26
N GLU A 185 -17.00 -13.98 -2.36
CA GLU A 185 -16.59 -14.39 -3.71
C GLU A 185 -15.21 -13.81 -4.06
N ASP A 186 -15.00 -12.52 -3.76
CA ASP A 186 -13.70 -11.87 -3.95
C ASP A 186 -12.62 -12.50 -3.06
N ALA A 187 -12.99 -12.94 -1.86
CA ALA A 187 -12.07 -13.63 -0.95
C ALA A 187 -11.64 -15.01 -1.52
N LYS A 188 -12.54 -15.75 -2.17
CA LYS A 188 -12.19 -16.99 -2.88
C LYS A 188 -11.25 -16.72 -4.05
N LYS A 189 -11.53 -15.67 -4.84
CA LYS A 189 -10.64 -15.25 -5.93
C LYS A 189 -9.24 -14.90 -5.41
N LYS A 190 -9.15 -14.09 -4.36
CA LYS A 190 -7.85 -13.76 -3.72
C LYS A 190 -7.14 -14.97 -3.15
N PHE A 191 -7.86 -15.98 -2.67
CA PHE A 191 -7.24 -17.22 -2.23
C PHE A 191 -6.55 -17.94 -3.40
N CYS A 192 -7.23 -18.07 -4.55
CA CYS A 192 -6.63 -18.68 -5.73
C CYS A 192 -5.43 -17.85 -6.23
N GLU A 193 -5.53 -16.52 -6.23
CA GLU A 193 -4.41 -15.64 -6.60
C GLU A 193 -3.24 -15.84 -5.64
N ALA A 194 -3.46 -15.83 -4.33
CA ALA A 194 -2.42 -16.10 -3.34
C ALA A 194 -1.82 -17.50 -3.49
N TYR A 195 -2.61 -18.50 -3.91
CA TYR A 195 -2.15 -19.86 -4.13
C TYR A 195 -1.21 -19.94 -5.34
N GLY A 196 -1.61 -19.37 -6.48
CA GLY A 196 -0.74 -19.28 -7.66
C GLY A 196 0.57 -18.56 -7.34
N ARG A 197 0.50 -17.47 -6.57
CA ARG A 197 1.67 -16.72 -6.11
C ARG A 197 2.61 -17.59 -5.25
N ALA A 198 2.04 -18.38 -4.34
CA ALA A 198 2.80 -19.24 -3.44
C ALA A 198 3.54 -20.36 -4.19
N MET A 199 2.98 -20.85 -5.29
CA MET A 199 3.51 -21.93 -6.13
C MET A 199 4.53 -21.48 -7.18
N LEU A 200 4.82 -20.18 -7.29
CA LEU A 200 5.85 -19.70 -8.21
C LEU A 200 7.22 -20.30 -7.87
N ALA A 201 7.97 -20.73 -8.89
CA ALA A 201 9.30 -21.33 -8.73
C ALA A 201 10.28 -20.44 -7.94
N GLU A 202 10.20 -19.12 -8.13
CA GLU A 202 11.01 -18.14 -7.41
C GLU A 202 10.71 -18.14 -5.89
N ARG A 203 9.47 -18.46 -5.52
CA ARG A 203 8.98 -18.45 -4.15
C ARG A 203 9.00 -19.82 -3.48
N GLU A 204 9.18 -20.89 -4.25
CA GLU A 204 9.26 -22.25 -3.73
C GLU A 204 10.32 -22.38 -2.63
N SER A 205 11.50 -21.79 -2.83
CA SER A 205 12.59 -21.80 -1.84
C SER A 205 12.34 -20.96 -0.58
N LEU A 206 11.43 -19.99 -0.68
CA LEU A 206 11.01 -19.13 0.43
C LEU A 206 9.88 -19.79 1.22
N ASN A 207 8.93 -20.40 0.51
CA ASN A 207 7.68 -20.92 1.05
C ASN A 207 7.79 -22.37 1.53
N PHE A 208 8.53 -23.22 0.82
CA PHE A 208 8.57 -24.66 1.08
C PHE A 208 9.97 -25.12 1.52
N ARG A 209 9.99 -26.19 2.31
CA ARG A 209 11.22 -26.86 2.70
C ARG A 209 11.75 -27.66 1.50
N LYS A 210 13.02 -27.46 1.16
CA LYS A 210 13.72 -28.32 0.20
C LYS A 210 13.91 -29.71 0.81
N TYR A 211 13.72 -30.73 -0.03
CA TYR A 211 14.05 -32.13 0.28
C TYR A 211 15.56 -32.34 0.27
#